data_AF-A0A1M5PFY8-F1
#
_entry.id   AF-A0A1M5PFY8-F1
#
_cell.length_a   1.000
_cell.length_b   1.000
_cell.length_c   1.000
_cell.angle_alpha   90.00
_cell.angle_beta   90.00
_cell.angle_gamma   90.00
#
_symmetry.space_group_name_H-M   'P 1'
#
loop_
_entity.id
_entity.type
_entity.pdbx_description
1 polymer ?
#
loop_
_entity_poly.entity_id
_entity_poly.type
_entity_poly.pdbx_seq_one_letter_code
_entity_poly.pdbx_strand_id
1 'polypeptide(L)'
;MEIEKVNKNVTTFEELLDNNYGIVGTLKRTNFEIKAKAFAIGVLIKEERRLAHLTQQQLADKTGTKKSFISRIENGHTDIQLSTLYRLLEIGLGKKISISIA
;
A
#
# COMPACT_ATOMS: atom_id res chain seq x y z
N MET A 1 -7.39 40.60 -11.91
CA MET A 1 -6.93 39.25 -11.56
C MET A 1 -6.37 38.64 -12.82
N GLU A 2 -5.05 38.52 -12.90
CA GLU A 2 -4.41 37.83 -14.02
C GLU A 2 -4.71 36.34 -13.89
N ILE A 3 -5.31 35.76 -14.94
CA ILE A 3 -5.52 34.32 -15.05
C ILE A 3 -4.16 33.75 -15.43
N GLU A 4 -3.52 33.03 -14.50
CA GLU A 4 -2.27 32.33 -14.75
C GLU A 4 -2.45 31.43 -15.98
N LYS A 5 -1.64 31.69 -17.02
CA LYS A 5 -1.59 30.85 -18.22
C LYS A 5 -1.01 29.49 -17.83
N VAL A 6 -1.86 28.50 -17.61
CA VAL A 6 -1.46 27.10 -17.47
C VAL A 6 -0.65 26.71 -18.72
N ASN A 7 0.61 26.33 -18.50
CA ASN A 7 1.54 25.97 -19.55
C ASN A 7 1.04 24.68 -20.24
N LYS A 8 0.75 24.74 -21.55
CA LYS A 8 0.13 23.64 -22.33
C LYS A 8 0.90 22.32 -22.36
N ASN A 9 2.11 22.30 -21.80
CA ASN A 9 2.99 21.13 -21.72
C ASN A 9 3.00 20.47 -20.33
N VAL A 10 2.15 20.92 -19.39
CA VAL A 10 2.05 20.34 -18.05
C VAL A 10 0.84 19.40 -18.02
N THR A 11 1.10 18.10 -17.89
CA THR A 11 0.07 17.07 -17.74
C THR A 11 -0.21 16.88 -16.25
N THR A 12 -1.48 16.87 -15.87
CA THR A 12 -1.89 16.59 -14.48
C THR A 12 -1.64 15.13 -14.11
N PHE A 13 -1.62 14.82 -12.82
CA PHE A 13 -1.45 13.44 -12.37
C PHE A 13 -2.62 12.57 -12.84
N GLU A 14 -3.84 13.12 -12.80
CA GLU A 14 -5.06 12.49 -13.29
C GLU A 14 -4.97 12.18 -14.78
N GLU A 15 -4.55 13.14 -15.61
CA GLU A 15 -4.35 12.91 -17.05
C GLU A 15 -3.27 11.86 -17.32
N LEU A 16 -2.15 11.88 -16.58
CA LEU A 16 -1.11 10.86 -16.69
C LEU A 16 -1.65 9.46 -16.36
N LEU A 17 -2.48 9.39 -15.34
CA LEU A 17 -3.12 8.16 -14.88
C LEU A 17 -4.12 7.62 -15.90
N ASP A 18 -4.96 8.49 -16.47
CA ASP A 18 -5.93 8.14 -17.50
C ASP A 18 -5.22 7.64 -18.76
N ASN A 19 -4.15 8.31 -19.17
CA ASN A 19 -3.35 7.92 -20.34
C ASN A 19 -2.66 6.55 -20.13
N ASN A 20 -2.09 6.30 -18.96
CA ASN A 20 -1.32 5.07 -18.71
C ASN A 20 -2.18 3.88 -18.29
N TYR A 21 -3.25 4.12 -17.53
CA TYR A 21 -4.04 3.08 -16.86
C TYR A 21 -5.52 3.10 -17.23
N GLY A 22 -5.96 4.04 -18.07
CA GLY A 22 -7.35 4.21 -18.46
C GLY A 22 -8.12 5.06 -17.46
N ILE A 23 -9.27 5.56 -17.90
CA ILE A 23 -10.18 6.35 -17.06
C ILE A 23 -10.75 5.53 -15.91
N VAL A 24 -11.16 6.24 -14.85
CA VAL A 24 -11.87 5.67 -13.69
C VAL A 24 -13.07 4.83 -14.14
N GLY A 25 -13.23 3.65 -13.53
CA GLY A 25 -14.29 2.69 -13.86
C GLY A 25 -13.92 1.67 -14.94
N THR A 26 -12.82 1.87 -15.67
CA THR A 26 -12.32 0.83 -16.60
C THR A 26 -11.68 -0.33 -15.83
N LEU A 27 -11.69 -1.53 -16.44
CA LEU A 27 -11.04 -2.70 -15.85
C LEU A 27 -9.52 -2.49 -15.64
N LYS A 28 -8.86 -1.84 -16.61
CA LYS A 28 -7.43 -1.52 -16.53
C LYS A 28 -7.14 -0.60 -15.34
N ARG A 29 -7.95 0.44 -15.16
CA ARG A 29 -7.83 1.39 -14.05
C ARG A 29 -8.13 0.74 -12.70
N THR A 30 -9.19 -0.05 -12.63
CA THR A 30 -9.59 -0.80 -11.43
C THR A 30 -8.48 -1.74 -10.97
N ASN A 31 -7.87 -2.49 -11.90
CA ASN A 31 -6.76 -3.38 -11.58
C ASN A 31 -5.50 -2.62 -11.09
N PHE A 32 -5.23 -1.45 -11.67
CA PHE A 32 -4.15 -0.58 -11.19
C PHE A 32 -4.42 -0.09 -9.76
N GLU A 33 -5.64 0.38 -9.48
CA GLU A 33 -6.02 0.87 -8.16
C GLU A 33 -6.00 -0.24 -7.10
N ILE A 34 -6.43 -1.46 -7.43
CA ILE A 34 -6.32 -2.63 -6.53
C ILE A 34 -4.86 -2.89 -6.16
N LYS A 35 -3.96 -2.88 -7.14
CA LYS A 35 -2.51 -3.07 -6.89
C LYS A 35 -1.91 -1.92 -6.07
N ALA A 36 -2.31 -0.68 -6.37
CA ALA A 36 -1.86 0.49 -5.62
C ALA A 36 -2.31 0.43 -4.15
N LYS A 37 -3.55 0.01 -3.88
CA LYS A 37 -4.08 -0.21 -2.53
C LYS A 37 -3.32 -1.32 -1.80
N ALA A 38 -3.04 -2.44 -2.48
CA ALA A 38 -2.24 -3.53 -1.90
C ALA A 38 -0.81 -3.08 -1.55
N PHE A 39 -0.17 -2.29 -2.42
CA PHE A 39 1.13 -1.68 -2.14
C PHE A 39 1.09 -0.75 -0.93
N ALA A 40 0.06 0.10 -0.83
CA ALA A 40 -0.11 1.04 0.29
C ALA A 40 -0.19 0.30 1.64
N ILE A 41 -0.88 -0.85 1.71
CA ILE A 41 -0.92 -1.68 2.92
C ILE A 41 0.49 -2.12 3.34
N GLY A 42 1.32 -2.55 2.39
CA GLY A 42 2.72 -2.93 2.67
C GLY A 42 3.54 -1.79 3.25
N VAL A 43 3.39 -0.58 2.70
CA VAL A 43 4.04 0.63 3.19
C VAL A 43 3.57 0.97 4.61
N LEU A 44 2.26 0.91 4.88
CA LEU A 44 1.72 1.17 6.21
C LEU A 44 2.26 0.19 7.25
N ILE A 45 2.37 -1.10 6.92
CA ILE A 45 3.00 -2.10 7.81
C ILE A 45 4.45 -1.73 8.12
N LYS A 46 5.21 -1.29 7.11
CA LYS A 46 6.61 -0.86 7.27
C LYS A 46 6.75 0.33 8.20
N GLU A 47 5.84 1.30 8.09
CA GLU A 47 5.80 2.49 8.95
C GLU A 47 5.44 2.12 10.39
N GLU A 48 4.36 1.37 10.59
CA GLU A 48 3.95 0.93 11.93
C GLU A 48 5.02 0.07 12.60
N ARG A 49 5.72 -0.79 11.84
CA ARG A 49 6.88 -1.53 12.35
C ARG A 49 8.00 -0.61 12.83
N ARG A 50 8.31 0.45 12.07
CA ARG A 50 9.34 1.43 12.45
C ARG A 50 8.92 2.23 13.68
N LEU A 51 7.65 2.63 13.78
CA LEU A 51 7.08 3.29 14.96
C LEU A 51 7.13 2.39 16.20
N ALA A 52 6.96 1.07 16.03
CA ALA A 52 7.15 0.08 17.08
C ALA A 52 8.63 -0.23 17.38
N HIS A 53 9.58 0.45 16.73
CA HIS A 53 11.03 0.23 16.85
C HIS A 53 11.47 -1.22 16.60
N LEU A 54 10.76 -1.95 15.73
CA LEU A 54 11.08 -3.33 15.40
C LEU A 54 11.87 -3.41 14.10
N THR A 55 12.84 -4.32 14.03
CA THR A 55 13.45 -4.77 12.78
C THR A 55 12.51 -5.72 12.03
N GLN A 56 12.73 -5.91 10.72
CA GLN A 56 11.99 -6.91 9.94
C GLN A 56 12.15 -8.33 10.50
N GLN A 57 13.32 -8.65 11.06
CA GLN A 57 13.56 -9.95 11.69
C GLN A 57 12.70 -10.12 12.94
N GLN A 58 12.68 -9.12 13.84
CA GLN A 58 11.87 -9.17 15.06
C GLN A 58 10.37 -9.27 14.79
N LEU A 59 9.86 -8.55 13.77
CA LEU A 59 8.46 -8.71 13.36
C LEU A 59 8.20 -10.12 12.81
N ALA A 60 9.13 -10.66 12.04
CA ALA A 60 9.03 -12.02 11.50
C ALA A 60 8.98 -13.06 12.64
N ASP A 61 9.86 -12.93 13.62
CA ASP A 61 9.94 -13.84 14.79
C ASP A 61 8.66 -13.78 15.61
N LYS A 62 8.14 -12.57 15.90
CA LYS A 62 6.86 -12.36 16.63
C LYS A 62 5.67 -13.01 15.94
N THR A 63 5.70 -13.10 14.62
CA THR A 63 4.56 -13.54 13.79
C THR A 63 4.75 -14.95 13.24
N GLY A 64 5.87 -15.61 13.56
CA GLY A 64 6.20 -16.94 13.03
C GLY A 64 6.33 -16.95 11.51
N THR A 65 6.88 -15.89 10.93
CA THR A 65 7.10 -15.74 9.48
C THR A 65 8.60 -15.61 9.16
N LYS A 66 8.95 -15.55 7.87
CA LYS A 66 10.34 -15.34 7.43
C LYS A 66 10.62 -13.85 7.22
N LYS A 67 11.80 -13.36 7.59
CA LYS A 67 12.24 -11.98 7.31
C LYS A 67 12.10 -11.61 5.83
N SER A 68 12.44 -12.52 4.92
CA SER A 68 12.29 -12.30 3.47
C SER A 68 10.83 -12.11 3.06
N PHE A 69 9.89 -12.75 3.76
CA PHE A 69 8.46 -12.56 3.53
C PHE A 69 7.99 -11.17 4.00
N ILE A 70 8.38 -10.75 5.21
CA ILE A 70 8.13 -9.38 5.70
C ILE A 70 8.68 -8.34 4.73
N SER A 71 9.92 -8.51 4.26
CA SER A 71 10.53 -7.60 3.30
C SER A 71 9.77 -7.54 1.97
N ARG A 72 9.30 -8.68 1.45
CA ARG A 72 8.50 -8.67 0.21
C ARG A 72 7.16 -7.96 0.40
N ILE A 73 6.49 -8.13 1.54
CA ILE A 73 5.24 -7.44 1.85
C ILE A 73 5.48 -5.93 1.93
N GLU A 74 6.46 -5.50 2.72
CA GLU A 74 6.76 -4.08 2.98
C GLU A 74 7.21 -3.29 1.74
N ASN A 75 7.64 -3.99 0.70
CA ASN A 75 8.06 -3.40 -0.57
C ASN A 75 7.08 -3.73 -1.72
N GLY A 76 5.93 -4.34 -1.44
CA GLY A 76 4.89 -4.63 -2.43
C GLY A 76 5.25 -5.68 -3.48
N HIS A 77 6.20 -6.56 -3.17
CA HIS A 77 6.62 -7.67 -4.05
C HIS A 77 5.82 -8.96 -3.84
N THR A 78 4.82 -8.97 -2.95
CA THR A 78 3.92 -10.09 -2.74
C THR A 78 2.58 -9.59 -2.21
N ASP A 79 1.50 -10.23 -2.64
CA ASP A 79 0.21 -10.05 -2.00
C ASP A 79 0.22 -10.66 -0.60
N ILE A 80 -0.62 -10.11 0.28
CA ILE A 80 -0.77 -10.55 1.66
C ILE A 80 -2.14 -11.22 1.84
N GLN A 81 -2.14 -12.43 2.40
CA GLN A 81 -3.39 -13.06 2.81
C GLN A 81 -3.97 -12.32 4.02
N LEU A 82 -5.30 -12.21 4.10
CA LEU A 82 -5.97 -11.50 5.18
C LEU A 82 -5.60 -12.05 6.58
N SER A 83 -5.48 -13.38 6.71
CA SER A 83 -5.02 -14.04 7.94
C SER A 83 -3.61 -13.63 8.35
N THR A 84 -2.72 -13.43 7.37
CA THR A 84 -1.36 -12.92 7.59
C THR A 84 -1.41 -11.46 8.02
N LEU A 85 -2.24 -10.63 7.38
CA LEU A 85 -2.42 -9.23 7.74
C LEU A 85 -2.85 -9.06 9.21
N TYR A 86 -3.87 -9.81 9.63
CA TYR A 86 -4.30 -9.85 11.04
C TYR A 86 -3.16 -10.26 11.97
N ARG A 87 -2.40 -11.30 11.63
CA ARG A 87 -1.26 -11.74 12.43
C ARG A 87 -0.18 -10.66 12.57
N LEU A 88 0.18 -9.99 11.46
CA LEU A 88 1.18 -8.94 11.48
C LEU A 88 0.74 -7.77 12.35
N LEU A 89 -0.53 -7.35 12.24
CA LEU A 89 -1.01 -6.17 12.93
C LEU A 89 -1.37 -6.45 14.40
N GLU A 90 -2.15 -7.48 14.68
CA GLU A 90 -2.63 -7.75 16.06
C GLU A 90 -1.54 -8.39 16.94
N ILE A 91 -0.85 -9.42 16.43
CA ILE A 91 0.17 -10.14 17.19
C ILE A 91 1.54 -9.48 17.05
N GLY A 92 1.91 -9.08 15.83
CA GLY A 92 3.22 -8.50 15.55
C GLY A 92 3.37 -7.06 16.07
N LEU A 93 2.36 -6.22 15.81
CA LEU A 93 2.43 -4.77 16.05
C LEU A 93 1.48 -4.27 17.16
N GLY A 94 0.61 -5.13 17.70
CA GLY A 94 -0.35 -4.76 18.75
C GLY A 94 -1.42 -3.76 18.28
N LYS A 95 -1.75 -3.74 16.98
CA LYS A 95 -2.71 -2.84 16.35
C LYS A 95 -4.00 -3.59 16.03
N LYS A 96 -5.14 -2.89 16.07
CA LYS A 96 -6.44 -3.43 15.65
C LYS A 96 -6.76 -3.01 14.23
N ILE A 97 -7.33 -3.92 13.44
CA ILE A 97 -7.91 -3.61 12.13
C ILE A 97 -9.41 -3.39 12.25
N SER A 98 -9.92 -2.38 11.54
CA SER A 98 -11.34 -2.23 11.26
C SER A 98 -11.53 -2.20 9.75
N ILE A 99 -12.48 -3.00 9.25
CA ILE A 99 -12.85 -3.04 7.84
C ILE A 99 -14.32 -2.62 7.79
N SER A 100 -14.62 -1.59 7.02
CA SER A 100 -15.99 -1.15 6.74
C SER A 100 -16.25 -1.24 5.24
N ILE A 101 -17.46 -1.63 4.88
CA ILE A 101 -17.97 -1.68 3.51
C ILE A 101 -19.19 -0.77 3.50
N ALA A 102 -19.12 0.30 2.71
CA ALA A 102 -20.18 1.29 2.51
C ALA A 102 -20.46 1.42 1.02
#